data_AF-A0A3P6RIZ0-F1
#
_entry.id   AF-A0A3P6RIZ0-F1
#
_cell.length_a   1.000
_cell.length_b   1.000
_cell.length_c   1.000
_cell.angle_alpha   90.00
_cell.angle_beta   90.00
_cell.angle_gamma   90.00
#
_symmetry.space_group_name_H-M   'P 1'
#
loop_
_entity.id
_entity.type
_entity.pdbx_description
1 polymer ?
#
loop_
_entity_poly.entity_id
_entity_poly.type
_entity_poly.pdbx_seq_one_letter_code
_entity_poly.pdbx_strand_id
1 'polypeptide(L)'
;MSTFYMYVFPVQFFLGVIGNALNLCVLLSRHMRSEANYLLSALAIADILLFLTMLPSALGVWPYFYTNDYFRRFYYHSHTVRHWFSNVFSCMTCWLILAVSVERCIPIFHQSG
;
A
#
# COMPACT_ATOMS: atom_id res chain seq x y z
N MET A 1 -21.37 -10.60 9.50
CA MET A 1 -20.56 -10.09 8.37
C MET A 1 -19.11 -9.78 8.75
N SER A 2 -18.76 -9.68 10.04
CA SER A 2 -17.40 -9.29 10.50
C SER A 2 -16.34 -10.40 10.43
N THR A 3 -16.74 -11.68 10.48
CA THR A 3 -15.78 -12.82 10.52
C THR A 3 -15.01 -12.98 9.22
N PHE A 4 -15.63 -12.72 8.06
CA PHE A 4 -14.95 -12.81 6.76
C PHE A 4 -13.81 -11.78 6.63
N TYR A 5 -14.05 -10.55 7.10
CA TYR A 5 -13.03 -9.49 7.13
C TYR A 5 -11.84 -9.86 8.02
N MET A 6 -12.08 -10.54 9.14
CA MET A 6 -11.01 -11.03 10.02
C MET A 6 -10.05 -12.00 9.34
N TYR A 7 -10.50 -12.79 8.37
CA TYR A 7 -9.65 -13.77 7.67
C TYR A 7 -9.05 -13.23 6.38
N VAL A 8 -9.82 -12.47 5.59
CA VAL A 8 -9.35 -11.94 4.30
C VAL A 8 -8.31 -10.85 4.49
N PHE A 9 -8.51 -9.97 5.47
CA PHE A 9 -7.63 -8.84 5.73
C PHE A 9 -6.18 -9.24 6.07
N PRO A 10 -5.91 -10.16 7.02
CA PRO A 10 -4.54 -10.55 7.33
C PRO A 10 -3.87 -11.23 6.13
N VAL A 11 -4.59 -12.08 5.39
CA VAL A 11 -4.06 -12.70 4.17
C VAL A 11 -3.68 -11.65 3.14
N GLN A 12 -4.55 -10.67 2.89
CA GLN A 12 -4.28 -9.56 1.99
C GLN A 12 -3.11 -8.70 2.47
N PHE A 13 -2.99 -8.47 3.78
CA PHE A 13 -1.88 -7.73 4.38
C PHE A 13 -0.55 -8.47 4.18
N PHE A 14 -0.49 -9.77 4.47
CA PHE A 14 0.73 -10.57 4.27
C PHE A 14 1.13 -10.63 2.80
N LEU A 15 0.18 -10.92 1.89
CA LEU A 15 0.44 -10.96 0.46
C LEU A 15 0.90 -9.59 -0.06
N GLY A 16 0.27 -8.52 0.42
CA GLY A 16 0.62 -7.15 0.08
C GLY A 16 2.01 -6.73 0.54
N VAL A 17 2.36 -7.00 1.79
CA VAL A 17 3.69 -6.69 2.35
C VAL A 17 4.77 -7.53 1.66
N ILE A 18 4.56 -8.84 1.53
CA ILE A 18 5.53 -9.74 0.89
C ILE A 18 5.70 -9.38 -0.59
N GLY A 19 4.60 -9.17 -1.32
CA GLY A 19 4.63 -8.81 -2.74
C GLY A 19 5.37 -7.49 -2.99
N ASN A 20 5.08 -6.46 -2.20
CA ASN A 20 5.75 -5.17 -2.34
C ASN A 20 7.22 -5.19 -1.86
N ALA A 21 7.53 -5.94 -0.80
CA ALA A 21 8.90 -6.13 -0.35
C ALA A 21 9.74 -6.88 -1.40
N LEU A 22 9.19 -7.93 -2.02
CA LEU A 22 9.84 -8.65 -3.12
C LEU A 22 10.03 -7.74 -4.33
N ASN A 23 9.04 -6.93 -4.71
CA ASN A 23 9.17 -5.96 -5.79
C ASN A 23 10.34 -5.00 -5.52
N LEU A 24 10.44 -4.46 -4.30
CA LEU A 24 11.51 -3.57 -3.89
C LEU A 24 12.88 -4.26 -3.86
N CYS A 25 12.94 -5.52 -3.43
CA CYS A 25 14.17 -6.33 -3.41
C CYS A 25 14.67 -6.64 -4.83
N VAL A 26 13.75 -7.02 -5.74
CA VAL A 26 14.04 -7.26 -7.16
C VAL A 26 14.50 -5.96 -7.85
N LEU A 27 13.84 -4.84 -7.56
CA LEU A 27 14.21 -3.52 -8.10
C LEU A 27 15.59 -3.05 -7.62
N LEU A 28 15.92 -3.30 -6.34
CA LEU A 28 17.23 -2.99 -5.79
C LEU A 28 18.33 -3.89 -6.41
N SER A 29 17.98 -5.12 -6.78
CA SER A 29 18.88 -6.07 -7.45
C SER A 29 19.06 -5.81 -8.95
N ARG A 30 18.12 -5.13 -9.62
CA ARG A 30 18.16 -4.93 -11.08
C ARG A 30 19.10 -3.77 -11.41
N HIS A 31 20.37 -4.13 -11.57
CA HIS A 31 21.58 -3.31 -11.82
C HIS A 31 21.55 -2.37 -13.07
N MET A 32 20.38 -1.97 -13.57
CA MET A 32 20.19 -0.96 -14.63
C MET A 32 19.19 0.09 -14.12
N ARG A 33 19.68 1.14 -13.45
CA ARG A 33 18.85 2.26 -12.95
C ARG A 33 18.28 3.07 -14.11
N SER A 34 17.13 2.65 -14.64
CA SER A 34 16.29 3.44 -15.55
C SER A 34 15.18 4.14 -14.73
N GLU A 35 14.57 5.20 -15.28
CA GLU A 35 13.48 5.96 -14.64
C GLU A 35 12.33 5.05 -14.19
N ALA A 36 12.03 4.00 -14.96
CA ALA A 36 11.04 2.98 -14.65
C ALA A 36 11.28 2.29 -13.29
N ASN A 37 12.53 2.07 -12.89
CA ASN A 37 12.86 1.42 -11.61
C ASN A 37 12.64 2.38 -10.43
N TYR A 38 12.83 3.68 -10.63
CA TYR A 38 12.49 4.70 -9.62
C TYR A 38 10.98 4.78 -9.38
N LEU A 39 10.17 4.75 -10.45
CA LEU A 39 8.71 4.75 -10.33
C LEU A 39 8.18 3.46 -9.70
N LEU A 40 8.70 2.30 -10.09
CA LEU A 40 8.29 1.02 -9.52
C LEU A 40 8.66 0.87 -8.04
N SER A 41 9.79 1.44 -7.62
CA SER A 41 10.19 1.44 -6.20
C SER A 41 9.34 2.43 -5.39
N ALA A 42 9.05 3.61 -5.93
CA ALA A 42 8.11 4.55 -5.32
C ALA A 42 6.70 3.94 -5.16
N LEU A 43 6.25 3.17 -6.16
CA LEU A 43 4.98 2.43 -6.13
C LEU A 43 4.98 1.37 -5.02
N ALA A 44 6.03 0.54 -4.91
CA ALA A 44 6.15 -0.44 -3.83
C ALA A 44 6.14 0.20 -2.43
N ILE A 45 6.79 1.36 -2.27
CA ILE A 45 6.77 2.13 -1.01
C ILE A 45 5.35 2.66 -0.72
N ALA A 46 4.67 3.20 -1.73
CA ALA A 46 3.31 3.71 -1.58
C ALA A 46 2.33 2.60 -1.16
N ASP A 47 2.43 1.41 -1.74
CA ASP A 47 1.61 0.27 -1.33
C ASP A 47 1.90 -0.18 0.10
N ILE A 48 3.17 -0.23 0.53
CA ILE A 48 3.54 -0.53 1.93
C ILE A 48 2.94 0.50 2.90
N LEU A 49 2.97 1.79 2.54
CA LEU A 49 2.36 2.86 3.33
C LEU A 49 0.83 2.75 3.37
N LEU A 50 0.19 2.36 2.25
CA LEU A 50 -1.23 2.04 2.19
C LEU A 50 -1.58 0.93 3.20
N PHE A 51 -0.81 -0.17 3.19
CA PHE A 51 -0.98 -1.27 4.15
C PHE A 51 -0.76 -0.82 5.61
N LEU A 52 0.19 0.09 5.87
CA LEU A 52 0.41 0.69 7.19
C LEU A 52 -0.78 1.53 7.67
N THR A 53 -1.46 2.24 6.77
CA THR A 53 -2.68 2.97 7.14
C THR A 53 -3.90 2.09 7.37
N MET A 54 -3.90 0.91 6.76
CA MET A 54 -4.94 -0.11 6.92
C MET A 54 -4.74 -0.95 8.20
N LEU A 55 -3.50 -1.09 8.69
CA LEU A 55 -3.10 -1.79 9.93
C LEU A 55 -3.91 -1.41 11.19
N PRO A 56 -4.12 -0.13 11.54
CA PRO A 56 -4.91 0.23 12.72
C PRO A 56 -6.39 -0.16 12.60
N SER A 57 -6.91 -0.27 11.38
CA SER A 57 -8.26 -0.81 11.15
C SER A 57 -8.32 -2.32 11.45
N ALA A 58 -7.28 -3.05 11.06
CA ALA A 58 -7.13 -4.49 11.32
C ALA A 58 -7.05 -4.82 12.81
N LEU A 59 -6.22 -4.06 13.53
CA LEU A 59 -6.00 -4.24 14.96
C LEU A 59 -7.26 -3.90 15.79
N GLY A 60 -8.07 -2.95 15.32
CA GLY A 60 -9.34 -2.57 15.97
C GLY A 60 -10.43 -3.67 15.94
N VAL A 61 -10.28 -4.66 15.07
CA VAL A 61 -11.20 -5.81 14.98
C VAL A 61 -10.86 -6.90 16.00
N TRP A 62 -9.64 -6.92 16.55
CA TRP A 62 -9.24 -7.92 17.54
C TRP A 62 -9.76 -7.58 18.95
N PRO A 63 -10.54 -8.47 19.59
CA PRO A 63 -11.14 -8.21 20.89
C PRO A 63 -10.11 -8.03 22.02
N TYR A 64 -8.89 -8.57 21.84
CA TYR A 64 -7.78 -8.42 22.80
C TYR A 64 -7.26 -6.98 22.92
N PHE A 65 -7.36 -6.18 21.84
CA PHE A 65 -6.95 -4.76 21.84
C PHE A 65 -8.10 -3.82 22.22
N TYR A 66 -9.35 -4.27 22.11
CA TYR A 66 -10.55 -3.47 22.39
C TYR A 66 -10.72 -3.16 23.89
N THR A 67 -10.19 -4.01 24.78
CA THR A 67 -10.34 -3.86 26.24
C THR A 67 -9.42 -2.78 26.85
N ASN A 68 -8.48 -2.22 26.09
CA ASN A 68 -7.51 -1.24 26.60
C ASN A 68 -7.98 0.20 26.31
N ASP A 69 -8.36 0.96 27.34
CA ASP A 69 -8.97 2.30 27.21
C ASP A 69 -8.08 3.33 26.49
N TYR A 70 -6.74 3.18 26.57
CA TYR A 70 -5.80 4.01 25.81
C TYR A 70 -5.93 3.78 24.29
N PHE A 71 -6.09 2.53 23.88
CA PHE A 71 -6.24 2.18 22.47
C PHE A 71 -7.60 2.62 21.93
N ARG A 72 -8.64 2.57 22.76
CA ARG A 72 -9.99 3.03 22.41
C ARG A 72 -10.06 4.55 22.16
N ARG A 73 -9.37 5.34 22.98
CA ARG A 73 -9.31 6.81 22.83
C ARG A 73 -8.48 7.21 21.61
N PHE A 74 -7.37 6.52 21.35
CA PHE A 74 -6.58 6.69 20.13
C PHE A 74 -7.38 6.27 18.87
N TYR A 75 -8.08 5.14 18.92
CA TYR A 75 -8.90 4.63 17.82
C TYR A 75 -10.04 5.58 17.44
N TYR A 76 -10.70 6.19 18.44
CA TYR A 76 -11.79 7.13 18.21
C TYR A 76 -11.29 8.46 17.64
N HIS A 77 -10.19 9.00 18.19
CA HIS A 77 -9.59 10.24 17.69
C HIS A 77 -9.00 10.07 16.28
N SER A 78 -8.45 8.88 16.00
CA SER A 78 -7.84 8.58 14.70
C SER A 78 -8.84 8.14 13.61
N HIS A 79 -10.15 8.11 13.87
CA HIS A 79 -11.12 7.68 12.87
C HIS A 79 -11.10 8.59 11.63
N THR A 80 -11.09 9.90 11.83
CA THR A 80 -11.06 10.88 10.73
C THR A 80 -9.75 10.81 9.97
N VAL A 81 -8.60 10.86 10.64
CA VAL A 81 -7.29 10.84 9.97
C VAL A 81 -7.06 9.54 9.19
N ARG A 82 -7.59 8.40 9.63
CA ARG A 82 -7.51 7.14 8.87
C ARG A 82 -8.21 7.23 7.51
N HIS A 83 -9.41 7.82 7.45
CA HIS A 83 -10.12 8.00 6.18
C HIS A 83 -9.38 8.96 5.24
N TRP A 84 -8.88 10.07 5.78
CA TRP A 84 -8.08 11.02 5.03
C TRP A 84 -6.83 10.37 4.45
N PHE A 85 -6.06 9.65 5.29
CA PHE A 85 -4.85 8.96 4.85
C PHE A 85 -5.15 7.85 3.83
N SER A 86 -6.17 7.02 4.07
CA SER A 86 -6.54 5.96 3.12
C SER A 86 -6.89 6.53 1.74
N ASN A 87 -7.56 7.68 1.70
CA ASN A 87 -7.93 8.32 0.44
C ASN A 87 -6.70 8.94 -0.26
N VAL A 88 -5.83 9.62 0.50
CA VAL A 88 -4.58 10.20 -0.02
C VAL A 88 -3.66 9.10 -0.56
N PHE A 89 -3.50 8.00 0.18
CA PHE A 89 -2.66 6.89 -0.27
C PHE A 89 -3.27 6.14 -1.46
N SER A 90 -4.58 5.93 -1.49
CA SER A 90 -5.23 5.35 -2.68
C SER A 90 -5.04 6.25 -3.91
N CYS A 91 -5.15 7.57 -3.75
CA CYS A 91 -4.90 8.52 -4.82
C CYS A 91 -3.42 8.42 -5.28
N MET A 92 -2.46 8.44 -4.35
CA MET A 92 -1.03 8.28 -4.67
C MET A 92 -0.74 6.98 -5.41
N THR A 93 -1.28 5.85 -4.96
CA THR A 93 -1.11 4.55 -5.63
C THR A 93 -1.67 4.59 -7.05
N CYS A 94 -2.87 5.15 -7.26
CA CYS A 94 -3.43 5.31 -8.62
C CYS A 94 -2.52 6.15 -9.53
N TRP A 95 -2.02 7.30 -9.03
CA TRP A 95 -1.11 8.16 -9.78
C TRP A 95 0.21 7.46 -10.12
N LEU A 96 0.76 6.68 -9.19
CA LEU A 96 2.00 5.92 -9.42
C LEU A 96 1.79 4.79 -10.45
N ILE A 97 0.65 4.10 -10.42
CA ILE A 97 0.29 3.09 -11.43
C ILE A 97 0.20 3.73 -12.82
N LEU A 98 -0.44 4.91 -12.92
CA LEU A 98 -0.53 5.65 -14.17
C LEU A 98 0.87 6.07 -14.67
N ALA A 99 1.72 6.61 -13.80
CA ALA A 99 3.09 7.00 -14.16
C ALA A 99 3.90 5.80 -14.69
N VAL A 100 3.84 4.64 -14.02
CA VAL A 100 4.50 3.41 -14.49
C VAL A 100 3.96 2.96 -15.85
N SER A 101 2.65 3.09 -16.07
CA SER A 101 2.01 2.72 -17.34
C SER A 101 2.46 3.62 -18.48
N VAL A 102 2.57 4.93 -18.23
CA VAL A 102 3.06 5.91 -19.20
C VAL A 102 4.52 5.65 -19.56
N GLU A 103 5.39 5.43 -18.56
CA GLU A 103 6.81 5.11 -18.78
C GLU A 103 7.00 3.85 -19.62
N ARG A 104 6.12 2.85 -19.48
CA ARG A 104 6.15 1.66 -20.33
C ARG A 104 5.63 1.91 -21.75
N CYS A 105 4.74 2.89 -21.95
CA CYS A 105 4.17 3.22 -23.26
C CYS A 105 5.12 4.06 -24.13
N ILE A 106 5.84 5.02 -23.56
CA ILE A 106 6.73 5.94 -24.30
C ILE A 106 7.70 5.23 -25.26
N PRO A 107 8.48 4.21 -24.84
CA PRO A 107 9.42 3.53 -25.74
C PRO A 107 8.71 2.78 -26.87
N ILE A 108 7.49 2.28 -26.65
CA ILE A 108 6.70 1.56 -27.66
C ILE A 108 6.26 2.53 -28.76
N PHE A 109 5.79 3.71 -28.39
CA PHE A 109 5.38 4.73 -29.36
C PHE A 109 6.57 5.31 -30.13
N HIS A 110 7.70 5.55 -29.47
CA HIS A 110 8.91 6.06 -30.13
C HIS A 110 9.46 5.09 -31.18
N GLN A 111 9.30 3.77 -31.00
CA GLN A 111 9.74 2.77 -31.97
C GLN A 111 8.85 2.64 -33.22
N SER A 112 7.69 3.28 -33.25
CA SER A 112 6.65 3.08 -34.28
C SER A 112 6.47 4.24 -35.27
N GLY A 113 7.20 5.34 -35.10
CA GLY A 113 7.22 6.50 -36.00
C GLY A 113 8.57 6.68 -36.65
#